data_AF-A0AAW0XNN5-F1
#
_entry.id   AF-A0AAW0XNN5-F1
#
_cell.length_a   1.000
_cell.length_b   1.000
_cell.length_c   1.000
_cell.angle_alpha   90.00
_cell.angle_beta   90.00
_cell.angle_gamma   90.00
#
_symmetry.space_group_name_H-M   'P 1'
#
loop_
_entity.id
_entity.type
_entity.pdbx_description
1 polymer ?
#
loop_
_entity_poly.entity_id
_entity_poly.type
_entity_poly.pdbx_seq_one_letter_code
_entity_poly.pdbx_strand_id
1 'polypeptide(L)'
;RNTMPLTFNAGNVKTISGACKIIEIILLLVTMMIQRTTGSLFGGEDAHIFSMGLLVTGLIITPILLLCYIVDRDITRSSVIEPVLNITLFGLFLIAAVLCLIYWESHIVVNDSTRRLLGISLGCFTLFASIAYLVDGIHVCRLYFQPS
;
A
#
# COMPACT_ATOMS: atom_id res chain seq x y z
N ARG A 1 -29.22 -23.01 -2.80
CA ARG A 1 -28.03 -22.13 -2.90
C ARG A 1 -26.84 -23.05 -3.09
N ASN A 2 -26.31 -23.19 -4.30
CA ASN A 2 -25.10 -23.97 -4.55
C ASN A 2 -23.92 -23.22 -3.94
N THR A 3 -23.45 -23.68 -2.79
CA THR A 3 -22.16 -23.24 -2.24
C THR A 3 -21.09 -23.87 -3.12
N MET A 4 -20.51 -23.09 -4.05
CA MET A 4 -19.25 -23.50 -4.67
C MET A 4 -18.24 -23.74 -3.54
N PRO A 5 -17.52 -24.87 -3.54
CA PRO A 5 -16.51 -25.12 -2.53
C PRO A 5 -15.41 -24.06 -2.65
N LEU A 6 -15.10 -23.39 -1.54
CA LEU A 6 -13.94 -22.53 -1.40
C LEU A 6 -12.67 -23.36 -1.64
N THR A 7 -12.05 -23.22 -2.81
CA THR A 7 -10.83 -23.93 -3.16
C THR A 7 -9.62 -23.03 -2.92
N PHE A 8 -8.92 -23.23 -1.81
CA PHE A 8 -7.67 -22.53 -1.53
C PHE A 8 -6.59 -22.94 -2.54
N ASN A 9 -6.11 -21.99 -3.34
CA ASN A 9 -5.02 -22.22 -4.28
C ASN A 9 -3.84 -21.31 -3.96
N ALA A 10 -2.91 -21.83 -3.15
CA ALA A 10 -1.67 -21.14 -2.80
C ALA A 10 -0.77 -20.83 -4.03
N GLY A 11 -1.01 -21.49 -5.18
CA GLY A 11 -0.34 -21.16 -6.45
C GLY A 11 -0.63 -19.74 -6.92
N ASN A 12 -1.78 -19.15 -6.55
CA ASN A 12 -2.13 -17.79 -6.93
C ASN A 12 -1.28 -16.73 -6.23
N VAL A 13 -0.66 -17.05 -5.09
CA VAL A 13 0.30 -16.17 -4.40
C VAL A 13 1.60 -16.02 -5.21
N LYS A 14 1.92 -16.99 -6.06
CA LYS A 14 3.10 -16.94 -6.95
C LYS A 14 2.87 -16.11 -8.21
N THR A 15 1.68 -15.52 -8.39
CA THR A 15 1.41 -14.58 -9.49
C THR A 15 2.05 -13.22 -9.20
N ILE A 16 2.24 -12.41 -10.24
CA ILE A 16 2.82 -11.07 -10.11
C ILE A 16 1.98 -10.23 -9.12
N SER A 17 0.66 -10.21 -9.26
CA SER A 17 -0.22 -9.48 -8.32
C SER A 17 -0.19 -10.05 -6.91
N GLY A 18 -0.17 -11.38 -6.73
CA GLY A 18 -0.02 -11.99 -5.41
C GLY A 18 1.28 -11.57 -4.71
N ALA A 19 2.39 -11.53 -5.45
CA ALA A 19 3.67 -11.03 -4.95
C ALA A 19 3.63 -9.53 -4.65
N CYS A 20 3.01 -8.72 -5.52
CA CYS A 20 2.81 -7.28 -5.28
C CYS A 20 2.03 -7.03 -4.00
N LYS A 21 0.95 -7.77 -3.72
CA LYS A 21 0.19 -7.65 -2.47
C LYS A 21 1.03 -7.93 -1.24
N ILE A 22 1.91 -8.93 -1.28
CA ILE A 22 2.83 -9.22 -0.17
C ILE A 22 3.80 -8.05 0.03
N ILE A 23 4.37 -7.51 -1.05
CA ILE A 23 5.30 -6.38 -0.99
C ILE A 23 4.60 -5.15 -0.42
N GLU A 24 3.39 -4.83 -0.88
CA GLU A 24 2.55 -3.74 -0.34
C GLU A 24 2.36 -3.90 1.17
N ILE A 25 1.95 -5.09 1.65
CA ILE A 25 1.75 -5.35 3.08
C ILE A 25 3.03 -5.12 3.87
N ILE A 26 4.17 -5.64 3.39
CA ILE A 26 5.46 -5.47 4.07
C ILE A 26 5.83 -3.99 4.17
N LEU A 27 5.69 -3.24 3.08
CA LEU A 27 6.01 -1.81 3.06
C LEU A 27 5.12 -1.02 4.02
N LEU A 28 3.81 -1.30 4.05
CA LEU A 28 2.89 -0.66 5.00
C LEU A 28 3.21 -1.02 6.45
N LEU A 29 3.55 -2.27 6.74
CA LEU A 29 3.95 -2.70 8.08
C LEU A 29 5.25 -2.01 8.54
N VAL A 30 6.25 -1.88 7.66
CA VAL A 30 7.48 -1.16 7.94
C VAL A 30 7.20 0.31 8.20
N THR A 31 6.39 0.97 7.36
CA THR A 31 5.95 2.35 7.56
C THR A 31 5.27 2.54 8.91
N MET A 32 4.35 1.63 9.28
CA MET A 32 3.67 1.66 10.58
C MET A 32 4.65 1.46 11.75
N MET A 33 5.62 0.56 11.61
CA MET A 33 6.63 0.32 12.63
C MET A 33 7.53 1.54 12.84
N ILE A 34 7.96 2.21 11.76
CA ILE A 34 8.73 3.46 11.86
C ILE A 34 7.90 4.51 12.60
N GLN A 35 6.65 4.75 12.17
CA GLN A 35 5.79 5.75 12.83
C GLN A 35 5.59 5.45 14.32
N ARG A 36 5.32 4.20 14.68
CA ARG A 36 5.10 3.75 16.07
C ARG A 36 6.33 3.91 16.95
N THR A 37 7.52 3.66 16.41
CA THR A 37 8.77 3.65 17.18
C THR A 37 9.34 5.05 17.37
N THR A 38 9.10 5.97 16.43
CA THR A 38 9.75 7.29 16.42
C THR A 38 8.81 8.44 16.75
N GLY A 39 7.49 8.22 16.67
CA GLY A 39 6.51 9.31 16.70
C GLY A 39 6.77 10.34 15.60
N SER A 40 7.35 9.91 14.47
CA SER A 40 7.54 10.77 13.30
C SER A 40 6.19 11.03 12.65
N LEU A 41 5.93 12.28 12.33
CA LEU A 41 4.70 12.71 11.67
C LEU A 41 4.83 12.57 10.15
N PHE A 42 3.70 12.44 9.47
CA PHE A 42 3.62 12.46 8.00
C PHE A 42 3.52 13.90 7.44
N GLY A 43 3.68 14.90 8.31
CA GLY A 43 3.44 16.32 8.01
C GLY A 43 2.90 17.05 9.23
N GLY A 44 2.21 18.17 9.01
CA GLY A 44 1.38 18.80 10.04
C GLY A 44 0.24 17.88 10.53
N GLU A 45 -0.52 18.33 11.53
CA GLU A 45 -1.54 17.52 12.21
C GLU A 45 -2.57 16.90 11.24
N ASP A 46 -3.12 17.70 10.32
CA ASP A 46 -4.09 17.22 9.33
C ASP A 46 -3.49 16.18 8.38
N ALA A 47 -2.27 16.42 7.88
CA ALA A 47 -1.56 15.50 7.01
C ALA A 47 -1.22 14.19 7.74
N HIS A 48 -0.93 14.27 9.04
CA HIS A 48 -0.68 13.11 9.87
C HIS A 48 -1.95 12.27 10.08
N ILE A 49 -3.07 12.88 10.42
CA ILE A 49 -4.36 12.19 10.59
C ILE A 49 -4.77 11.50 9.28
N PHE A 50 -4.70 12.23 8.16
CA PHE A 50 -5.00 11.69 6.83
C PHE A 50 -4.11 10.48 6.50
N SER A 51 -2.79 10.62 6.64
CA SER A 51 -1.83 9.57 6.27
C SER A 51 -1.93 8.34 7.17
N MET A 52 -2.23 8.53 8.47
CA MET A 52 -2.50 7.41 9.38
C MET A 52 -3.78 6.66 9.01
N GLY A 53 -4.86 7.39 8.68
CA GLY A 53 -6.09 6.79 8.19
C GLY A 53 -5.87 5.98 6.90
N LEU A 54 -5.06 6.53 5.99
CA LEU A 54 -4.68 5.86 4.75
C LEU A 54 -3.84 4.60 5.01
N LEU A 55 -2.86 4.67 5.91
CA LEU A 55 -2.01 3.54 6.29
C LEU A 55 -2.84 2.39 6.89
N VAL A 56 -3.77 2.69 7.80
CA VAL A 56 -4.70 1.70 8.36
C VAL A 56 -5.61 1.13 7.28
N THR A 57 -6.11 1.96 6.37
CA THR A 57 -6.94 1.52 5.24
C THR A 57 -6.20 0.54 4.35
N GLY A 58 -4.95 0.83 3.98
CA GLY A 58 -4.10 -0.08 3.20
C GLY A 58 -3.84 -1.41 3.93
N LEU A 59 -3.58 -1.36 5.24
CA LEU A 59 -3.37 -2.56 6.07
C LEU A 59 -4.62 -3.43 6.24
N ILE A 60 -5.81 -2.91 5.96
CA ILE A 60 -7.05 -3.69 5.96
C ILE A 60 -7.36 -4.21 4.55
N ILE A 61 -7.35 -3.32 3.55
CA ILE A 61 -7.77 -3.63 2.18
C ILE A 61 -6.79 -4.59 1.51
N THR A 62 -5.47 -4.36 1.61
CA THR A 62 -4.48 -5.16 0.90
C THR A 62 -4.47 -6.63 1.33
N PRO A 63 -4.52 -6.99 2.62
CA PRO A 63 -4.68 -8.38 3.03
C PRO A 63 -5.99 -9.02 2.54
N ILE A 64 -7.09 -8.26 2.51
CA ILE A 64 -8.36 -8.76 1.97
C ILE A 64 -8.21 -9.10 0.48
N LEU A 65 -7.57 -8.23 -0.31
CA LEU A 65 -7.29 -8.50 -1.72
C LEU A 65 -6.41 -9.73 -1.90
N LEU A 66 -5.36 -9.89 -1.08
CA LEU A 66 -4.52 -11.09 -1.09
C LEU A 66 -5.32 -12.35 -0.76
N LEU A 67 -6.22 -12.30 0.22
CA LEU A 67 -7.10 -13.42 0.55
C LEU A 67 -8.03 -13.77 -0.62
N CYS A 68 -8.57 -12.76 -1.32
CA CYS A 68 -9.36 -12.99 -2.53
C CYS A 68 -8.55 -13.74 -3.60
N TYR A 69 -7.27 -13.40 -3.81
CA TYR A 69 -6.39 -14.15 -4.71
C TYR A 69 -6.16 -15.61 -4.29
N ILE A 70 -6.03 -15.86 -2.98
CA ILE A 70 -5.82 -17.22 -2.46
C ILE A 70 -7.08 -18.07 -2.63
N VAL A 71 -8.26 -17.46 -2.49
CA VAL A 71 -9.56 -18.12 -2.54
C VAL A 71 -10.03 -18.39 -3.97
N ASP A 72 -10.00 -17.40 -4.86
CA ASP A 72 -10.41 -17.56 -6.24
C ASP A 72 -9.90 -16.42 -7.12
N ARG A 73 -9.14 -16.77 -8.17
CA ARG A 73 -8.52 -15.81 -9.08
C ARG A 73 -9.51 -15.19 -10.06
N ASP A 74 -10.63 -15.85 -10.32
CA ASP A 74 -11.60 -15.39 -11.32
C ASP A 74 -12.47 -14.23 -10.81
N ILE A 75 -12.67 -14.14 -9.49
CA ILE A 75 -13.37 -13.00 -8.85
C ILE A 75 -12.55 -11.71 -8.98
N THR A 76 -11.23 -11.79 -8.80
CA THR A 76 -10.33 -10.62 -8.95
C THR A 76 -10.12 -10.25 -10.41
N ARG A 77 -10.03 -11.22 -11.34
CA ARG A 77 -9.90 -10.94 -12.79
C ARG A 77 -11.11 -10.29 -13.42
N SER A 78 -12.32 -10.61 -12.95
CA SER A 78 -13.58 -10.11 -13.54
C SER A 78 -14.05 -8.77 -12.96
N SER A 79 -13.36 -8.24 -11.93
CA SER A 79 -13.81 -7.07 -11.19
C SER A 79 -12.93 -5.84 -11.42
N VAL A 80 -13.58 -4.72 -11.76
CA VAL A 80 -12.93 -3.39 -11.89
C VAL A 80 -12.52 -2.82 -10.53
N ILE A 81 -12.95 -3.42 -9.42
CA ILE A 81 -12.71 -2.92 -8.06
C ILE A 81 -11.22 -2.88 -7.74
N GLU A 82 -10.48 -3.95 -8.04
CA GLU A 82 -9.05 -4.02 -7.72
C GLU A 82 -8.19 -2.95 -8.44
N PRO A 83 -8.28 -2.76 -9.77
CA PRO A 83 -7.49 -1.72 -10.43
C PRO A 83 -7.87 -0.32 -9.94
N VAL A 84 -9.15 -0.06 -9.66
CA VAL A 84 -9.59 1.22 -9.08
C VAL A 84 -9.00 1.43 -7.69
N LEU A 85 -9.01 0.42 -6.82
CA LEU A 85 -8.43 0.51 -5.49
C LEU A 85 -6.92 0.75 -5.55
N ASN A 86 -6.20 0.00 -6.39
CA ASN A 86 -4.76 0.14 -6.55
C ASN A 86 -4.36 1.54 -7.05
N ILE A 87 -5.03 2.06 -8.08
CA ILE A 87 -4.75 3.41 -8.61
C ILE A 87 -5.11 4.48 -7.58
N THR A 88 -6.21 4.31 -6.85
CA THR A 88 -6.63 5.24 -5.79
C THR A 88 -5.61 5.27 -4.65
N LEU A 89 -5.22 4.09 -4.15
CA LEU A 89 -4.23 3.97 -3.09
C LEU A 89 -2.86 4.48 -3.53
N PHE A 90 -2.45 4.25 -4.78
CA PHE A 90 -1.27 4.90 -5.36
C PHE A 90 -1.34 6.42 -5.22
N GLY A 91 -2.40 7.06 -5.72
CA GLY A 91 -2.50 8.52 -5.68
C GLY A 91 -2.47 9.07 -4.25
N LEU A 92 -3.20 8.44 -3.33
CA LEU A 92 -3.28 8.89 -1.94
C LEU A 92 -1.95 8.67 -1.20
N PHE A 93 -1.28 7.52 -1.38
CA PHE A 93 0.01 7.24 -0.74
C PHE A 93 1.13 8.10 -1.33
N LEU A 94 1.07 8.44 -2.62
CA LEU A 94 1.99 9.38 -3.24
C LEU A 94 1.89 10.75 -2.58
N ILE A 95 0.68 11.26 -2.39
CA ILE A 95 0.44 12.55 -1.71
C ILE A 95 0.98 12.50 -0.28
N ALA A 96 0.66 11.44 0.49
CA ALA A 96 1.15 11.26 1.85
C ALA A 96 2.68 11.21 1.92
N ALA A 97 3.33 10.50 0.99
CA ALA A 97 4.78 10.41 0.92
C ALA A 97 5.43 11.77 0.62
N VAL A 98 4.91 12.52 -0.35
CA VAL A 98 5.41 13.85 -0.72
C VAL A 98 5.28 14.82 0.45
N LEU A 99 4.12 14.87 1.11
CA LEU A 99 3.91 15.72 2.30
C LEU A 99 4.90 15.39 3.41
N CYS A 100 5.14 14.10 3.66
CA CYS A 100 6.09 13.63 4.67
C CYS A 100 7.53 14.05 4.32
N LEU A 101 7.96 13.87 3.07
CA LEU A 101 9.31 14.23 2.63
C LEU A 101 9.55 15.73 2.71
N ILE A 102 8.62 16.55 2.24
CA ILE A 102 8.71 18.03 2.32
C ILE A 102 8.79 18.49 3.77
N TYR A 103 7.98 17.89 4.66
CA TYR A 103 7.99 18.21 6.08
C TYR A 103 9.36 17.94 6.72
N TRP A 104 9.93 16.75 6.50
CA TRP A 104 11.21 16.36 7.11
C TRP A 104 12.44 16.95 6.42
N GLU A 105 12.34 17.35 5.15
CA GLU A 105 13.37 18.11 4.46
C GLU A 105 13.52 19.51 5.08
N SER A 106 12.40 20.20 5.29
CA SER A 106 12.33 21.56 5.84
C SER A 106 12.54 21.64 7.36
N HIS A 107 12.27 20.55 8.10
CA HIS A 107 12.53 20.46 9.53
C HIS A 107 14.03 20.29 9.82
N ILE A 108 14.75 21.41 9.82
CA ILE A 108 16.12 21.53 10.36
C ILE A 108 16.01 21.62 11.89
N VAL A 109 15.68 20.51 12.55
CA VAL A 109 15.78 20.45 14.01
C VAL A 109 17.25 20.25 14.36
N VAL A 110 17.87 21.31 14.88
CA VAL A 110 19.31 21.46 15.14
C VAL A 110 19.93 20.36 16.03
N ASN A 111 19.13 19.52 16.69
CA ASN A 111 19.61 18.51 17.64
C ASN A 111 19.02 17.08 17.49
N ASP A 112 18.31 16.75 16.41
CA ASP A 112 17.73 15.39 16.26
C ASP A 112 17.84 14.85 14.82
N SER A 113 19.08 14.66 14.39
CA SER A 113 19.42 14.08 13.08
C SER A 113 18.83 12.69 12.88
N THR A 114 18.72 11.89 13.95
CA THR A 114 18.13 10.56 13.93
C THR A 114 16.64 10.62 13.62
N ARG A 115 15.87 11.47 14.29
CA ARG A 115 14.43 11.61 14.02
C ARG A 115 14.15 12.14 12.62
N ARG A 116 14.98 13.06 12.12
CA ARG A 116 14.90 13.54 10.74
C ARG A 116 15.14 12.40 9.73
N LEU A 117 16.19 11.61 9.91
CA LEU A 117 16.49 10.46 9.05
C LEU A 117 15.33 9.45 9.04
N LEU A 118 14.74 9.19 10.20
CA LEU A 118 13.60 8.27 10.33
C LEU A 118 12.32 8.84 9.71
N GLY A 119 12.07 10.14 9.82
CA GLY A 119 10.97 10.81 9.12
C GLY A 119 11.12 10.80 7.60
N ILE A 120 12.34 11.00 7.08
CA ILE A 120 12.64 10.82 5.65
C ILE A 120 12.41 9.36 5.25
N SER A 121 12.89 8.41 6.07
CA SER A 121 12.69 6.98 5.81
C SER A 121 11.20 6.63 5.75
N LEU A 122 10.39 7.16 6.66
CA LEU A 122 8.93 7.01 6.65
C LEU A 122 8.33 7.48 5.32
N GLY A 123 8.74 8.65 4.82
CA GLY A 123 8.32 9.18 3.53
C GLY A 123 8.75 8.27 2.37
N CYS A 124 9.99 7.80 2.36
CA CYS A 124 10.52 6.90 1.32
C CYS A 124 9.79 5.54 1.27
N PHE A 125 9.55 4.90 2.42
CA PHE A 125 8.81 3.63 2.45
C PHE A 125 7.36 3.80 2.01
N THR A 126 6.74 4.93 2.33
CA THR A 126 5.40 5.28 1.86
C THR A 126 5.39 5.52 0.35
N LEU A 127 6.44 6.15 -0.20
CA LEU A 127 6.61 6.33 -1.64
C LEU A 127 6.79 4.98 -2.36
N PHE A 128 7.58 4.07 -1.81
CA PHE A 128 7.73 2.72 -2.36
C PHE A 128 6.42 1.94 -2.31
N ALA A 129 5.64 2.06 -1.23
CA ALA A 129 4.31 1.45 -1.14
C ALA A 129 3.39 1.99 -2.26
N SER A 130 3.38 3.31 -2.46
CA SER A 130 2.67 3.96 -3.55
C SER A 130 3.05 3.38 -4.91
N ILE A 131 4.36 3.26 -5.21
CA ILE A 131 4.84 2.69 -6.48
C ILE A 131 4.40 1.22 -6.63
N ALA A 132 4.44 0.43 -5.55
CA ALA A 132 3.97 -0.95 -5.59
C ALA A 132 2.49 -1.04 -6.01
N TYR A 133 1.63 -0.19 -5.43
CA TYR A 133 0.21 -0.08 -5.83
C TYR A 133 0.04 0.32 -7.30
N LEU A 134 0.89 1.21 -7.83
CA LEU A 134 0.84 1.59 -9.24
C LEU A 134 1.20 0.40 -10.14
N VAL A 135 2.29 -0.30 -9.82
CA VAL A 135 2.76 -1.45 -10.60
C VAL A 135 1.70 -2.54 -10.63
N ASP A 136 1.08 -2.84 -9.48
CA ASP A 136 0.01 -3.82 -9.40
C ASP A 136 -1.25 -3.35 -10.15
N GLY A 137 -1.64 -2.09 -9.97
CA GLY A 137 -2.76 -1.47 -10.71
C GLY A 137 -2.60 -1.59 -12.22
N ILE A 138 -1.42 -1.30 -12.76
CA ILE A 138 -1.11 -1.45 -14.19
C ILE A 138 -1.20 -2.91 -14.62
N HIS A 139 -0.65 -3.83 -13.81
CA HIS A 139 -0.68 -5.26 -14.12
C HIS A 139 -2.12 -5.80 -14.18
N VAL A 140 -2.94 -5.47 -13.19
CA VAL A 140 -4.34 -5.90 -13.10
C VAL A 140 -5.17 -5.26 -14.23
N CYS A 141 -4.98 -3.98 -14.52
CA CYS A 141 -5.61 -3.32 -15.68
C CYS A 141 -5.29 -4.06 -16.98
N ARG A 142 -4.02 -4.44 -17.20
CA ARG A 142 -3.62 -5.19 -18.40
C ARG A 142 -4.34 -6.53 -18.49
N LEU A 143 -4.46 -7.26 -17.38
CA LEU A 143 -5.18 -8.54 -17.34
C LEU A 143 -6.68 -8.36 -17.60
N TYR A 144 -7.27 -7.26 -17.16
CA TYR A 144 -8.70 -6.97 -17.38
C TYR A 144 -9.01 -6.58 -18.84
N PHE A 145 -8.19 -5.73 -19.45
CA PHE A 145 -8.42 -5.22 -20.82
C PHE A 145 -7.86 -6.11 -21.93
N GLN A 146 -7.04 -7.11 -21.60
CA GLN A 146 -6.60 -8.15 -22.54
C GLN A 146 -7.16 -9.50 -22.09
N PRO A 147 -8.49 -9.74 -22.19
CA PRO A 147 -9.03 -11.06 -21.96
C PRO A 147 -8.45 -12.00 -23.02
N SER A 148 -7.72 -13.02 -22.55
CA SER A 148 -7.17 -14.11 -23.36
C SER A 148 -8.27 -14.93 -24.03
#